data_AF-A0AAI9J9L9-F1
#
_entry.id   AF-A0AAI9J9L9-F1
#
_cell.length_a   1.000
_cell.length_b   1.000
_cell.length_c   1.000
_cell.angle_alpha   90.00
_cell.angle_beta   90.00
_cell.angle_gamma   90.00
#
_symmetry.space_group_name_H-M   'P 1'
#
loop_
_entity.id
_entity.type
_entity.pdbx_description
1 polymer ?
#
loop_
_entity_poly.entity_id
_entity_poly.type
_entity_poly.pdbx_seq_one_letter_code
_entity_poly.pdbx_strand_id
1 'polypeptide(L)'
;METKKQLDSLRVRKTDKIDAEKLAQSQFVLNRKPTYVQEEVYQDLRDLSRFYQNLTEDTVRTKNRLHKVLQVTFPEIESILSAPTGEQYWQLVRAFPCKAFVLDLSEEDLAEIIHQSTSKRISDKRVEYLVDKLIGLAKQSYCAAKKNSPMIEEVRYYAGELQRLTERRQTILDKMVELAKPLPEYEILLSIPGIAETTATSIIGELGDIRRFQSPNQINAFIGLI
;
A
#
# COMPACT_ATOMS: atom_id res chain seq x y z
N MET A 1 -12.55 27.14 13.38
CA MET A 1 -13.14 27.19 14.74
C MET A 1 -13.71 28.56 15.10
N GLU A 2 -13.06 29.66 14.69
CA GLU A 2 -13.54 31.04 14.96
C GLU A 2 -14.90 31.36 14.34
N THR A 3 -15.18 30.85 13.14
CA THR A 3 -16.48 31.02 12.45
C THR A 3 -17.66 30.38 13.19
N LYS A 4 -17.44 29.27 13.91
CA LYS A 4 -18.51 28.56 14.64
C LYS A 4 -18.90 29.30 15.92
N LYS A 5 -17.95 29.99 16.57
CA LYS A 5 -18.18 30.79 17.79
C LYS A 5 -18.80 32.16 17.52
N GLN A 6 -18.60 32.74 16.33
CA GLN A 6 -19.12 34.08 16.00
C GLN A 6 -20.55 34.07 15.43
N LEU A 7 -21.04 32.91 14.99
CA LEU A 7 -22.40 32.73 14.44
C LEU A 7 -23.42 32.22 15.48
N ASP A 8 -23.01 32.09 16.74
CA ASP A 8 -23.77 31.40 17.80
C ASP A 8 -24.95 32.21 18.37
N SER A 9 -25.21 33.42 17.87
CA SER A 9 -26.25 34.31 18.43
C SER A 9 -27.65 34.14 17.84
N LEU A 10 -27.91 33.30 16.82
CA LEU A 10 -29.26 33.19 16.23
C LEU A 10 -29.60 31.76 15.81
N ARG A 11 -30.24 31.05 16.75
CA ARG A 11 -30.58 29.62 16.73
C ARG A 11 -31.86 29.27 15.96
N VAL A 12 -32.11 29.88 14.79
CA VAL A 12 -33.34 29.62 14.02
C VAL A 12 -33.02 29.36 12.54
N ARG A 13 -33.28 28.12 12.12
CA ARG A 13 -33.11 27.55 10.76
C ARG A 13 -31.68 27.56 10.22
N LYS A 14 -30.91 26.55 10.64
CA LYS A 14 -29.68 26.14 10.00
C LYS A 14 -30.01 25.18 8.85
N THR A 15 -29.71 25.58 7.61
CA THR A 15 -29.79 24.72 6.42
C THR A 15 -28.54 24.97 5.58
N ASP A 16 -28.08 23.97 4.81
CA ASP A 16 -26.85 24.12 3.98
C ASP A 16 -26.92 25.33 3.04
N LYS A 17 -28.13 25.65 2.53
CA LYS A 17 -28.37 26.84 1.71
C LYS A 17 -28.12 28.14 2.48
N ILE A 18 -28.66 28.26 3.69
CA ILE A 18 -28.50 29.46 4.55
C ILE A 18 -27.05 29.57 5.02
N ASP A 19 -26.39 28.45 5.34
CA ASP A 19 -25.00 28.43 5.78
C ASP A 19 -24.04 28.81 4.63
N ALA A 20 -24.27 28.30 3.41
CA ALA A 20 -23.51 28.70 2.22
C ALA A 20 -23.68 30.19 1.91
N GLU A 21 -24.92 30.71 1.97
CA GLU A 21 -25.21 32.13 1.77
C GLU A 21 -24.51 33.01 2.82
N LYS A 22 -24.57 32.64 4.10
CA LYS A 22 -23.86 33.35 5.19
C LYS A 22 -22.34 33.28 5.05
N LEU A 23 -21.79 32.14 4.60
CA LEU A 23 -20.36 32.00 4.33
C LEU A 23 -19.90 32.88 3.17
N ALA A 24 -20.73 33.03 2.13
CA ALA A 24 -20.47 33.92 1.00
C ALA A 24 -20.56 35.39 1.42
N GLN A 25 -21.62 35.78 2.14
CA GLN A 25 -21.79 37.17 2.63
C GLN A 25 -20.66 37.58 3.58
N SER A 26 -20.23 36.68 4.46
CA SER A 26 -19.13 36.98 5.40
C SER A 26 -17.77 37.16 4.73
N GLN A 27 -17.57 36.76 3.46
CA GLN A 27 -16.34 37.08 2.71
C GLN A 27 -16.20 38.58 2.46
N PHE A 28 -17.30 39.31 2.29
CA PHE A 28 -17.28 40.76 2.05
C PHE A 28 -17.13 41.58 3.33
N VAL A 29 -17.43 40.97 4.48
CA VAL A 29 -17.38 41.63 5.80
C VAL A 29 -16.08 41.28 6.55
N LEU A 30 -15.59 40.06 6.39
CA LEU A 30 -14.39 39.58 7.07
C LEU A 30 -13.21 39.63 6.11
N ASN A 31 -12.17 40.37 6.50
CA ASN A 31 -10.91 40.39 5.77
C ASN A 31 -10.15 39.07 6.02
N ARG A 32 -10.51 38.01 5.29
CA ARG A 32 -9.91 36.69 5.45
C ARG A 32 -8.49 36.72 4.90
N LYS A 33 -7.55 36.14 5.65
CA LYS A 33 -6.18 35.93 5.16
C LYS A 33 -6.23 35.08 3.88
N PRO A 34 -5.42 35.39 2.87
CA PRO A 34 -5.32 34.56 1.67
C PRO A 34 -4.95 33.12 2.06
N THR A 35 -5.53 32.17 1.34
CA THR A 35 -5.23 30.75 1.53
C THR A 35 -3.74 30.52 1.25
N TYR A 36 -3.07 29.83 2.16
CA TYR A 36 -1.70 29.41 1.94
C TYR A 36 -1.63 28.44 0.76
N VAL A 37 -0.82 28.77 -0.24
CA VAL A 37 -0.51 27.92 -1.38
C VAL A 37 0.82 27.24 -1.09
N GLN A 38 0.80 25.91 -1.05
CA GLN A 38 2.02 25.12 -0.87
C GLN A 38 2.94 25.26 -2.10
N GLU A 39 4.25 25.18 -1.90
CA GLU A 39 5.17 25.04 -3.02
C GLU A 39 4.89 23.75 -3.80
N GLU A 40 5.17 23.75 -5.09
CA GLU A 40 4.87 22.65 -6.02
C GLU A 40 5.42 21.30 -5.52
N VAL A 41 6.65 21.29 -4.98
CA VAL A 41 7.29 20.09 -4.43
C VAL A 41 6.44 19.42 -3.35
N TYR A 42 5.81 20.18 -2.45
CA TYR A 42 4.94 19.62 -1.40
C TYR A 42 3.61 19.12 -1.97
N GLN A 43 3.07 19.78 -3.00
CA GLN A 43 1.86 19.33 -3.68
C GLN A 43 2.10 18.00 -4.40
N ASP A 44 3.20 17.89 -5.14
CA ASP A 44 3.60 16.67 -5.83
C ASP A 44 3.87 15.52 -4.84
N LEU A 45 4.58 15.81 -3.74
CA LEU A 45 4.80 14.83 -2.67
C LEU A 45 3.48 14.34 -2.06
N ARG A 46 2.49 15.24 -1.89
CA ARG A 46 1.17 14.88 -1.39
C ARG A 46 0.43 13.95 -2.35
N ASP A 47 0.42 14.29 -3.63
CA ASP A 47 -0.27 13.50 -4.65
C ASP A 47 0.39 12.13 -4.84
N LEU A 48 1.72 12.07 -4.79
CA LEU A 48 2.46 10.80 -4.78
C LEU A 48 2.19 9.98 -3.52
N SER A 49 2.17 10.61 -2.34
CA SER A 49 1.84 9.94 -1.07
C SER A 49 0.44 9.32 -1.11
N ARG A 50 -0.56 10.08 -1.57
CA ARG A 50 -1.92 9.57 -1.77
C ARG A 50 -1.97 8.43 -2.77
N PHE A 51 -1.25 8.54 -3.88
CA PHE A 51 -1.18 7.46 -4.86
C PHE A 51 -0.52 6.20 -4.27
N TYR A 52 0.54 6.35 -3.47
CA TYR A 52 1.17 5.26 -2.73
C TYR A 52 0.20 4.57 -1.77
N GLN A 53 -0.64 5.33 -1.06
CA GLN A 53 -1.68 4.78 -0.19
C GLN A 53 -2.73 4.00 -0.99
N ASN A 54 -3.22 4.55 -2.12
CA ASN A 54 -4.16 3.85 -3.00
C ASN A 54 -3.58 2.50 -3.49
N LEU A 55 -2.32 2.48 -3.92
CA LEU A 55 -1.63 1.24 -4.32
C LEU A 55 -1.51 0.24 -3.17
N THR A 56 -1.33 0.73 -1.94
CA THR A 56 -1.28 -0.11 -0.74
C THR A 56 -2.65 -0.74 -0.45
N GLU A 57 -3.73 0.03 -0.56
CA GLU A 57 -5.10 -0.49 -0.43
C GLU A 57 -5.42 -1.51 -1.51
N ASP A 58 -5.05 -1.24 -2.76
CA ASP A 58 -5.24 -2.16 -3.88
C ASP A 58 -4.44 -3.45 -3.70
N THR A 59 -3.22 -3.36 -3.15
CA THR A 59 -2.41 -4.53 -2.79
C THR A 59 -3.13 -5.39 -1.75
N VAL A 60 -3.65 -4.79 -0.68
CA VAL A 60 -4.40 -5.51 0.36
C VAL A 60 -5.66 -6.16 -0.21
N ARG A 61 -6.43 -5.43 -1.02
CA ARG A 61 -7.64 -5.95 -1.67
C ARG A 61 -7.33 -7.13 -2.59
N THR A 62 -6.27 -7.03 -3.39
CA THR A 62 -5.86 -8.08 -4.33
C THR A 62 -5.33 -9.30 -3.59
N LYS A 63 -4.57 -9.10 -2.50
CA LYS A 63 -4.11 -10.20 -1.64
C LYS A 63 -5.28 -10.97 -1.04
N ASN A 64 -6.31 -10.27 -0.57
CA ASN A 64 -7.51 -10.92 -0.03
C ASN A 64 -8.28 -11.71 -1.11
N ARG A 65 -8.33 -11.20 -2.35
CA ARG A 65 -8.91 -11.94 -3.48
C ARG A 65 -8.10 -13.20 -3.79
N LEU A 66 -6.77 -13.10 -3.84
CA LEU A 66 -5.90 -14.25 -4.05
C LEU A 66 -6.08 -15.31 -2.94
N HIS A 67 -6.04 -14.89 -1.67
CA HIS A 67 -6.27 -15.76 -0.52
C HIS A 67 -7.58 -16.56 -0.67
N LYS A 68 -8.68 -15.87 -1.00
CA LYS A 68 -9.98 -16.50 -1.22
C LYS A 68 -9.95 -17.59 -2.30
N VAL A 69 -9.29 -17.34 -3.42
CA VAL A 69 -9.20 -18.34 -4.51
C VAL A 69 -8.28 -19.50 -4.10
N LEU A 70 -7.17 -19.20 -3.42
CA LEU A 70 -6.26 -20.22 -2.89
C LEU A 70 -6.93 -21.17 -1.91
N GLN A 71 -7.89 -20.71 -1.11
CA GLN A 71 -8.67 -21.58 -0.21
C GLN A 71 -9.43 -22.71 -0.94
N VAL A 72 -9.61 -22.60 -2.26
CA VAL A 72 -10.28 -23.63 -3.08
C VAL A 72 -9.29 -24.41 -3.94
N THR A 73 -8.19 -23.77 -4.39
CA THR A 73 -7.23 -24.37 -5.32
C THR A 73 -6.01 -24.98 -4.63
N PHE A 74 -5.40 -24.28 -3.65
CA PHE A 74 -4.21 -24.75 -2.97
C PHE A 74 -3.99 -24.01 -1.64
N PRO A 75 -4.80 -24.27 -0.60
CA PRO A 75 -4.70 -23.54 0.67
C PRO A 75 -3.32 -23.63 1.31
N GLU A 76 -2.68 -24.80 1.21
CA GLU A 76 -1.43 -25.13 1.90
C GLU A 76 -0.23 -24.34 1.35
N ILE A 77 -0.31 -23.82 0.12
CA ILE A 77 0.79 -23.05 -0.48
C ILE A 77 1.09 -21.77 0.29
N GLU A 78 0.14 -21.21 1.05
CA GLU A 78 0.36 -20.01 1.85
C GLU A 78 1.43 -20.20 2.94
N SER A 79 1.71 -21.45 3.31
CA SER A 79 2.71 -21.82 4.32
C SER A 79 4.09 -22.14 3.75
N ILE A 80 4.28 -22.04 2.43
CA ILE A 80 5.55 -22.41 1.77
C ILE A 80 6.74 -21.57 2.24
N LEU A 81 6.56 -20.27 2.36
CA LEU A 81 7.54 -19.32 2.89
C LEU A 81 7.13 -18.86 4.30
N SER A 82 8.03 -18.16 4.99
CA SER A 82 7.76 -17.61 6.34
C SER A 82 6.60 -16.62 6.36
N ALA A 83 6.32 -15.97 5.23
CA ALA A 83 5.18 -15.08 5.06
C ALA A 83 4.60 -15.22 3.64
N PRO A 84 3.27 -15.15 3.46
CA PRO A 84 2.61 -15.19 2.16
C PRO A 84 2.68 -13.82 1.47
N THR A 85 3.91 -13.32 1.31
CA THR A 85 4.22 -12.00 0.77
C THR A 85 5.60 -12.01 0.10
N GLY A 86 5.75 -11.20 -0.94
CA GLY A 86 7.03 -10.95 -1.59
C GLY A 86 7.10 -11.54 -2.99
N GLU A 87 8.08 -11.08 -3.76
CA GLU A 87 8.26 -11.44 -5.17
C GLU A 87 8.31 -12.96 -5.37
N GLN A 88 9.15 -13.65 -4.59
CA GLN A 88 9.29 -15.10 -4.67
C GLN A 88 7.96 -15.82 -4.41
N TYR A 89 7.19 -15.35 -3.42
CA TYR A 89 5.89 -15.95 -3.12
C TYR A 89 4.93 -15.82 -4.30
N TRP A 90 4.83 -14.63 -4.91
CA TRP A 90 3.94 -14.41 -6.05
C TRP A 90 4.35 -15.23 -7.27
N GLN A 91 5.66 -15.37 -7.53
CA GLN A 91 6.16 -16.19 -8.63
C GLN A 91 5.86 -17.69 -8.41
N LEU A 92 6.05 -18.20 -7.19
CA LEU A 92 5.71 -19.59 -6.84
C LEU A 92 4.21 -19.85 -6.97
N VAL A 93 3.35 -18.97 -6.46
CA VAL A 93 1.89 -19.11 -6.57
C VAL A 93 1.43 -19.07 -8.03
N ARG A 94 2.08 -18.25 -8.88
CA ARG A 94 1.78 -18.17 -10.31
C ARG A 94 2.21 -19.44 -11.06
N ALA A 95 3.35 -20.02 -10.70
CA ALA A 95 3.85 -21.27 -11.27
C ALA A 95 3.02 -22.49 -10.83
N PHE A 96 2.65 -22.54 -9.54
CA PHE A 96 1.98 -23.66 -8.89
C PHE A 96 0.58 -23.28 -8.34
N PRO A 97 -0.40 -22.94 -9.20
CA PRO A 97 -1.72 -22.49 -8.75
C PRO A 97 -2.60 -23.59 -8.14
N CYS A 98 -2.28 -24.87 -8.39
CA CYS A 98 -2.88 -26.02 -7.72
C CYS A 98 -1.89 -27.17 -7.56
N LYS A 99 -2.20 -28.11 -6.66
CA LYS A 99 -1.34 -29.27 -6.36
C LYS A 99 -0.95 -30.11 -7.58
N ALA A 100 -1.81 -30.16 -8.61
CA ALA A 100 -1.53 -30.92 -9.82
C ALA A 100 -0.29 -30.38 -10.57
N PHE A 101 -0.07 -29.05 -10.55
CA PHE A 101 1.13 -28.47 -11.17
C PHE A 101 2.42 -28.82 -10.43
N VAL A 102 2.34 -29.26 -9.17
CA VAL A 102 3.50 -29.75 -8.42
C VAL A 102 3.71 -31.23 -8.68
N LEU A 103 2.63 -32.04 -8.60
CA LEU A 103 2.71 -33.49 -8.68
C LEU A 103 2.98 -34.03 -10.09
N ASP A 104 2.70 -33.23 -11.13
CA ASP A 104 2.95 -33.60 -12.53
C ASP A 104 4.40 -33.34 -12.98
N LEU A 105 5.22 -32.65 -12.17
CA LEU A 105 6.59 -32.26 -12.50
C LEU A 105 7.61 -33.12 -11.75
N SER A 106 8.80 -33.26 -12.34
CA SER A 106 9.92 -33.92 -11.66
C SER A 106 10.54 -33.01 -10.60
N GLU A 107 11.28 -33.60 -9.65
CA GLU A 107 12.02 -32.82 -8.63
C GLU A 107 13.04 -31.86 -9.27
N GLU A 108 13.64 -32.25 -10.39
CA GLU A 108 14.57 -31.42 -11.17
C GLU A 108 13.88 -30.19 -11.78
N ASP A 109 12.71 -30.38 -12.41
CA ASP A 109 11.91 -29.29 -12.98
C ASP A 109 11.43 -28.32 -11.89
N LEU A 110 11.01 -28.86 -10.74
CA LEU A 110 10.59 -28.06 -9.60
C LEU A 110 11.74 -27.21 -9.05
N ALA A 111 12.94 -27.79 -8.96
CA ALA A 111 14.14 -27.07 -8.53
C ALA A 111 14.47 -25.93 -9.49
N GLU A 112 14.39 -26.16 -10.81
CA GLU A 112 14.65 -25.12 -11.82
C GLU A 112 13.63 -23.97 -11.71
N ILE A 113 12.34 -24.26 -11.58
CA ILE A 113 11.29 -23.23 -11.42
C ILE A 113 11.53 -22.43 -10.13
N ILE A 114 11.89 -23.08 -9.03
CA ILE A 114 12.17 -22.40 -7.76
C ILE A 114 13.44 -21.55 -7.87
N HIS A 115 14.46 -21.99 -8.59
CA HIS A 115 15.64 -21.17 -8.89
C HIS A 115 15.27 -19.91 -9.68
N GLN A 116 14.41 -20.03 -10.68
CA GLN A 116 13.93 -18.90 -11.50
C GLN A 116 12.93 -18.01 -10.74
N SER A 117 12.32 -18.50 -9.66
CA SER A 117 11.31 -17.78 -8.87
C SER A 117 11.85 -16.58 -8.07
N THR A 118 13.15 -16.32 -8.12
CA THR A 118 13.73 -15.16 -7.46
C THR A 118 14.89 -14.58 -8.24
N SER A 119 15.02 -13.27 -8.18
CA SER A 119 16.18 -12.52 -8.66
C SER A 119 17.41 -12.68 -7.75
N LYS A 120 17.25 -13.25 -6.56
CA LYS A 120 18.33 -13.38 -5.56
C LYS A 120 19.02 -14.73 -5.63
N ARG A 121 20.32 -14.76 -5.29
CA ARG A 121 21.07 -16.01 -5.18
C ARG A 121 20.49 -16.86 -4.04
N ILE A 122 19.94 -18.02 -4.39
CA ILE A 122 19.50 -19.05 -3.43
C ILE A 122 20.53 -20.18 -3.40
N SER A 123 20.81 -20.69 -2.21
CA SER A 123 21.61 -21.89 -2.01
C SER A 123 20.84 -23.14 -2.46
N ASP A 124 21.53 -24.08 -3.10
CA ASP A 124 20.94 -25.35 -3.58
C ASP A 124 20.20 -26.10 -2.46
N LYS A 125 20.79 -26.18 -1.25
CA LYS A 125 20.14 -26.73 -0.04
C LYS A 125 18.78 -26.12 0.30
N ARG A 126 18.59 -24.82 0.03
CA ARG A 126 17.32 -24.13 0.28
C ARG A 126 16.31 -24.42 -0.83
N VAL A 127 16.76 -24.64 -2.06
CA VAL A 127 15.89 -25.09 -3.15
C VAL A 127 15.40 -26.50 -2.87
N GLU A 128 16.29 -27.44 -2.53
CA GLU A 128 15.93 -28.81 -2.12
C GLU A 128 14.88 -28.79 -1.00
N TYR A 129 15.12 -28.01 0.06
CA TYR A 129 14.14 -27.85 1.14
C TYR A 129 12.78 -27.33 0.67
N LEU A 130 12.75 -26.37 -0.26
CA LEU A 130 11.51 -25.82 -0.79
C LEU A 130 10.80 -26.81 -1.71
N VAL A 131 11.53 -27.60 -2.50
CA VAL A 131 10.98 -28.68 -3.33
C VAL A 131 10.30 -29.71 -2.42
N ASP A 132 11.03 -30.23 -1.43
CA ASP A 132 10.51 -31.22 -0.47
C ASP A 132 9.26 -30.70 0.24
N LYS A 133 9.32 -29.45 0.71
CA LYS A 133 8.20 -28.80 1.38
C LYS A 133 7.01 -28.64 0.43
N LEU A 134 7.23 -28.17 -0.81
CA LEU A 134 6.18 -27.98 -1.80
C LEU A 134 5.50 -29.31 -2.16
N ILE A 135 6.26 -30.38 -2.35
CA ILE A 135 5.74 -31.74 -2.59
C ILE A 135 4.94 -32.21 -1.37
N GLY A 136 5.44 -31.99 -0.16
CA GLY A 136 4.73 -32.30 1.09
C GLY A 136 3.37 -31.59 1.18
N LEU A 137 3.33 -30.29 0.90
CA LEU A 137 2.10 -29.49 0.87
C LEU A 137 1.14 -29.98 -0.23
N ALA A 138 1.65 -30.30 -1.41
CA ALA A 138 0.84 -30.80 -2.52
C ALA A 138 0.18 -32.16 -2.20
N LYS A 139 0.87 -33.04 -1.47
CA LYS A 139 0.34 -34.34 -1.03
C LYS A 139 -0.75 -34.19 0.05
N GLN A 140 -0.64 -33.20 0.92
CA GLN A 140 -1.63 -32.90 1.97
C GLN A 140 -2.86 -32.16 1.44
N SER A 141 -2.70 -31.43 0.33
CA SER A 141 -3.73 -30.56 -0.20
C SER A 141 -4.96 -31.27 -0.73
N TYR A 142 -6.14 -30.85 -0.28
CA TYR A 142 -7.42 -31.25 -0.87
C TYR A 142 -7.93 -30.14 -1.80
N CYS A 143 -7.40 -30.12 -3.03
CA CYS A 143 -7.84 -29.19 -4.07
C CYS A 143 -9.26 -29.53 -4.55
N ALA A 144 -10.20 -28.61 -4.34
CA ALA A 144 -11.58 -28.74 -4.84
C ALA A 144 -11.69 -28.37 -6.33
N ALA A 145 -10.77 -27.55 -6.83
CA ALA A 145 -10.72 -27.15 -8.24
C ALA A 145 -10.00 -28.18 -9.12
N LYS A 146 -10.45 -28.37 -10.37
CA LYS A 146 -9.72 -29.15 -11.38
C LYS A 146 -8.57 -28.33 -11.98
N LYS A 147 -7.55 -28.99 -12.55
CA LYS A 147 -6.41 -28.34 -13.22
C LYS A 147 -6.81 -27.36 -14.33
N ASN A 148 -7.94 -27.60 -15.01
CA ASN A 148 -8.49 -26.74 -16.07
C ASN A 148 -9.62 -25.81 -15.58
N SER A 149 -9.73 -25.58 -14.27
CA SER A 149 -10.73 -24.66 -13.73
C SER A 149 -10.37 -23.22 -14.08
N PRO A 150 -11.34 -22.34 -14.40
CA PRO A 150 -11.09 -20.90 -14.56
C PRO A 150 -10.47 -20.25 -13.30
N MET A 151 -10.65 -20.88 -12.13
CA MET A 151 -10.02 -20.43 -10.89
C MET A 151 -8.49 -20.43 -10.95
N ILE A 152 -7.89 -21.28 -11.79
CA ILE A 152 -6.43 -21.32 -11.98
C ILE A 152 -5.95 -20.06 -12.69
N GLU A 153 -6.72 -19.54 -13.65
CA GLU A 153 -6.44 -18.26 -14.31
C GLU A 153 -6.58 -17.11 -13.32
N GLU A 154 -7.58 -17.15 -12.43
CA GLU A 154 -7.74 -16.16 -11.37
C GLU A 154 -6.52 -16.11 -10.43
N VAL A 155 -6.01 -17.27 -9.99
CA VAL A 155 -4.79 -17.32 -9.14
C VAL A 155 -3.62 -16.65 -9.84
N ARG A 156 -3.37 -17.00 -11.10
CA ARG A 156 -2.27 -16.44 -11.89
C ARG A 156 -2.44 -14.94 -12.11
N TYR A 157 -3.66 -14.50 -12.39
CA TYR A 157 -3.99 -13.09 -12.56
C TYR A 157 -3.72 -12.29 -11.28
N TYR A 158 -4.25 -12.72 -10.13
CA TYR A 158 -4.04 -11.99 -8.88
C TYR A 158 -2.58 -12.01 -8.41
N ALA A 159 -1.87 -13.13 -8.59
CA ALA A 159 -0.44 -13.19 -8.27
C ALA A 159 0.38 -12.24 -9.16
N GLY A 160 0.09 -12.19 -10.47
CA GLY A 160 0.72 -11.25 -11.39
C GLY A 160 0.42 -9.79 -11.06
N GLU A 161 -0.82 -9.48 -10.70
CA GLU A 161 -1.20 -8.13 -10.26
C GLU A 161 -0.51 -7.72 -8.95
N LEU A 162 -0.36 -8.63 -7.99
CA LEU A 162 0.38 -8.34 -6.76
C LEU A 162 1.85 -8.02 -7.02
N GLN A 163 2.47 -8.72 -7.97
CA GLN A 163 3.83 -8.39 -8.41
C GLN A 163 3.86 -6.99 -9.03
N ARG A 164 2.98 -6.70 -9.99
CA ARG A 164 2.91 -5.39 -10.66
C ARG A 164 2.64 -4.24 -9.68
N LEU A 165 1.73 -4.42 -8.73
CA LEU A 165 1.42 -3.43 -7.70
C LEU A 165 2.62 -3.20 -6.77
N THR A 166 3.33 -4.27 -6.39
CA THR A 166 4.52 -4.17 -5.53
C THR A 166 5.63 -3.37 -6.22
N GLU A 167 5.93 -3.68 -7.49
CA GLU A 167 6.91 -2.96 -8.30
C GLU A 167 6.51 -1.49 -8.48
N ARG A 168 5.23 -1.24 -8.82
CA ARG A 168 4.73 0.13 -8.98
C ARG A 168 4.84 0.94 -7.69
N ARG A 169 4.52 0.33 -6.56
CA ARG A 169 4.61 0.96 -5.24
C ARG A 169 6.05 1.35 -4.90
N GLN A 170 7.02 0.48 -5.20
CA GLN A 170 8.43 0.80 -5.03
C GLN A 170 8.85 2.00 -5.89
N THR A 171 8.49 2.00 -7.18
CA THR A 171 8.79 3.14 -8.07
C THR A 171 8.20 4.46 -7.59
N ILE A 172 7.00 4.44 -6.98
CA ILE A 172 6.40 5.66 -6.41
C ILE A 172 7.14 6.10 -5.14
N LEU A 173 7.52 5.16 -4.28
CA LEU A 173 8.33 5.47 -3.11
C LEU A 173 9.67 6.11 -3.50
N ASP A 174 10.36 5.54 -4.50
CA ASP A 174 11.64 6.08 -4.97
C ASP A 174 11.46 7.53 -5.46
N LYS A 175 10.38 7.84 -6.18
CA LYS A 175 10.05 9.21 -6.60
C LYS A 175 9.76 10.14 -5.42
N MET A 176 9.03 9.67 -4.42
CA MET A 176 8.76 10.44 -3.20
C MET A 176 10.06 10.75 -2.47
N VAL A 177 10.97 9.79 -2.38
CA VAL A 177 12.28 9.96 -1.75
C VAL A 177 13.14 10.96 -2.52
N GLU A 178 13.20 10.87 -3.85
CA GLU A 178 13.95 11.82 -4.68
C GLU A 178 13.46 13.27 -4.52
N LEU A 179 12.14 13.49 -4.42
CA LEU A 179 11.57 14.82 -4.18
C LEU A 179 11.78 15.32 -2.75
N ALA A 180 11.81 14.42 -1.77
CA ALA A 180 11.92 14.79 -0.35
C ALA A 180 13.37 15.02 0.10
N LYS A 181 14.35 14.29 -0.46
CA LYS A 181 15.77 14.39 -0.08
C LYS A 181 16.34 15.82 0.01
N PRO A 182 16.01 16.76 -0.90
CA PRO A 182 16.52 18.14 -0.82
C PRO A 182 15.90 18.97 0.31
N LEU A 183 14.79 18.52 0.90
CA LEU A 183 14.06 19.26 1.91
C LEU A 183 14.71 19.09 3.29
N PRO A 184 14.85 20.17 4.08
CA PRO A 184 15.49 20.10 5.40
C PRO A 184 14.76 19.16 6.37
N GLU A 185 13.44 18.98 6.21
CA GLU A 185 12.61 18.12 7.05
C GLU A 185 12.94 16.63 6.88
N TYR A 186 13.47 16.21 5.73
CA TYR A 186 13.68 14.80 5.40
C TYR A 186 14.70 14.13 6.32
N GLU A 187 15.90 14.70 6.43
CA GLU A 187 16.95 14.20 7.33
C GLU A 187 16.54 14.29 8.80
N ILE A 188 15.81 15.35 9.17
CA ILE A 188 15.29 15.52 10.54
C ILE A 188 14.32 14.39 10.88
N LEU A 189 13.38 14.07 9.98
CA LEU A 189 12.42 12.99 10.21
C LEU A 189 13.09 11.62 10.27
N LEU A 190 14.07 11.35 9.40
CA LEU A 190 14.82 10.09 9.43
C LEU A 190 15.70 9.92 10.67
N SER A 191 16.10 11.01 11.32
CA SER A 191 16.85 10.95 12.58
C SER A 191 16.04 10.38 13.74
N ILE A 192 14.71 10.31 13.62
CA ILE A 192 13.80 9.80 14.65
C ILE A 192 13.77 8.26 14.58
N PRO A 193 14.13 7.55 15.66
CA PRO A 193 14.07 6.09 15.68
C PRO A 193 12.68 5.56 15.31
N GLY A 194 12.63 4.68 14.31
CA GLY A 194 11.39 4.07 13.82
C GLY A 194 10.71 4.80 12.66
N ILE A 195 11.20 5.97 12.24
CA ILE A 195 10.75 6.63 11.02
C ILE A 195 11.64 6.19 9.85
N ALA A 196 11.03 5.47 8.90
CA ALA A 196 11.67 5.10 7.64
C ALA A 196 11.31 6.11 6.54
N GLU A 197 11.97 5.99 5.38
CA GLU A 197 11.76 6.85 4.21
C GLU A 197 10.28 6.93 3.79
N THR A 198 9.56 5.81 3.84
CA THR A 198 8.11 5.75 3.57
C THR A 198 7.32 6.67 4.48
N THR A 199 7.57 6.61 5.79
CA THR A 199 6.88 7.43 6.79
C THR A 199 7.31 8.88 6.71
N ALA A 200 8.61 9.17 6.55
CA ALA A 200 9.13 10.52 6.43
C ALA A 200 8.52 11.24 5.22
N THR A 201 8.57 10.62 4.04
CA THR A 201 8.02 11.19 2.81
C THR A 201 6.51 11.38 2.88
N SER A 202 5.76 10.44 3.48
CA SER A 202 4.32 10.61 3.71
C SER A 202 4.00 11.75 4.67
N ILE A 203 4.78 11.93 5.75
CA ILE A 203 4.59 13.06 6.70
C ILE A 203 4.81 14.39 5.98
N ILE A 204 5.89 14.51 5.20
CA ILE A 204 6.21 15.71 4.43
C ILE A 204 5.11 16.00 3.40
N GLY A 205 4.63 14.98 2.68
CA GLY A 205 3.55 15.15 1.70
C GLY A 205 2.23 15.61 2.32
N GLU A 206 1.85 15.09 3.49
CA GLU A 206 0.57 15.47 4.12
C GLU A 206 0.62 16.81 4.85
N LEU A 207 1.72 17.10 5.55
CA LEU A 207 1.88 18.36 6.29
C LEU A 207 2.25 19.53 5.37
N GLY A 208 2.99 19.25 4.30
CA GLY A 208 3.71 20.23 3.50
C GLY A 208 4.80 20.93 4.32
N ASP A 209 5.12 22.17 3.94
CA ASP A 209 6.07 23.00 4.69
C ASP A 209 5.61 23.19 6.14
N ILE A 210 6.36 22.59 7.07
CA ILE A 210 6.05 22.63 8.50
C ILE A 210 6.27 24.02 9.10
N ARG A 211 7.10 24.87 8.47
CA ARG A 211 7.43 26.23 8.93
C ARG A 211 6.25 27.18 8.82
N ARG A 212 5.19 26.81 8.10
CA ARG A 212 3.93 27.58 8.07
C ARG A 212 3.18 27.56 9.40
N PHE A 213 3.46 26.58 10.26
CA PHE A 213 2.85 26.45 11.57
C PHE A 213 3.69 27.18 12.62
N GLN A 214 3.13 28.21 13.24
CA GLN A 214 3.81 29.01 14.26
C GLN A 214 3.78 28.36 15.64
N SER A 215 2.95 27.35 15.85
CA SER A 215 2.89 26.62 17.11
C SER A 215 2.43 25.17 16.90
N PRO A 216 2.79 24.24 17.81
CA PRO A 216 2.31 22.86 17.77
C PRO A 216 0.78 22.75 17.77
N ASN A 217 0.09 23.67 18.45
CA ASN A 217 -1.38 23.71 18.48
C ASN A 217 -2.00 23.96 17.09
N GLN A 218 -1.31 24.67 16.20
CA GLN A 218 -1.78 24.84 14.83
C GLN A 218 -1.65 23.56 14.02
N ILE A 219 -0.60 22.75 14.28
CA ILE A 219 -0.45 21.42 13.68
C ILE A 219 -1.58 20.51 14.17
N ASN A 220 -1.81 20.44 15.49
CA ASN A 220 -2.89 19.67 16.08
C ASN A 220 -4.25 20.02 15.47
N ALA A 221 -4.57 21.32 15.36
CA ALA A 221 -5.79 21.79 14.72
C ALA A 221 -5.88 21.42 13.22
N PHE A 222 -4.75 21.39 12.51
CA PHE A 222 -4.69 21.00 11.09
C PHE A 222 -4.96 19.51 10.88
N ILE A 223 -4.40 18.65 11.73
CA ILE A 223 -4.60 17.19 11.67
C ILE A 223 -5.85 16.72 12.41
N GLY A 224 -6.61 17.64 13.02
CA GLY A 224 -7.88 17.34 13.69
C GLY A 224 -7.74 16.74 15.10
N LEU A 225 -6.56 16.84 15.72
CA LEU A 225 -6.36 16.51 17.12
C LEU A 225 -6.71 17.75 17.97
N ILE A 226 -7.73 17.62 18.82
CA ILE A 226 -8.20 18.68 19.74
C ILE A 226 -8.19 18.11 21.15
#